data_AF-A0A973FJK3-F1
#
_entry.id   AF-A0A973FJK3-F1
#
_cell.length_a   1.000
_cell.length_b   1.000
_cell.length_c   1.000
_cell.angle_alpha   90.00
_cell.angle_beta   90.00
_cell.angle_gamma   90.00
#
_symmetry.space_group_name_H-M   'P 1'
#
loop_
_entity.id
_entity.type
_entity.pdbx_description
1 polymer ?
#
loop_
_entity_poly.entity_id
_entity_poly.type
_entity_poly.pdbx_seq_one_letter_code
_entity_poly.pdbx_strand_id
1 'polypeptide(L)' 'AVSIHKAQGLEYNSVKVVIANETEEMVTHNIFYTAITRAREKLKIYWSQETEKKILANFEKKFNNRDVSLLREKFNL' A
#
# COMPACT_ATOMS: atom_id res chain seq x y z
N ALA A 1 -1.08 -17.53 10.04
CA ALA A 1 -1.04 -16.15 9.54
C ALA A 1 0.41 -15.76 9.30
N VAL A 2 0.71 -14.97 8.26
CA VAL A 2 2.08 -14.53 7.92
C VAL A 2 2.10 -13.01 7.85
N SER A 3 3.14 -12.36 8.37
CA SER A 3 3.27 -10.91 8.25
C SER A 3 3.57 -10.50 6.82
N ILE A 4 3.16 -9.29 6.41
CA ILE A 4 3.35 -8.79 5.04
C ILE A 4 4.84 -8.81 4.64
N HIS A 5 5.73 -8.44 5.57
CA HIS A 5 7.17 -8.51 5.37
C HIS A 5 7.67 -9.93 5.08
N LYS A 6 7.15 -10.96 5.76
CA LYS A 6 7.54 -12.37 5.52
C LYS A 6 6.93 -12.96 4.24
N ALA A 7 5.93 -12.29 3.64
CA ALA A 7 5.32 -12.69 2.37
C ALA A 7 5.98 -12.02 1.14
N GLN A 8 7.13 -11.37 1.31
CA GLN A 8 7.88 -10.82 0.18
C GLN A 8 8.33 -11.95 -0.77
N GLY A 9 8.14 -11.74 -2.07
CA GLY A 9 8.41 -12.73 -3.13
C GLY A 9 7.37 -13.85 -3.28
N LEU A 10 6.35 -13.92 -2.42
CA LEU A 10 5.27 -14.90 -2.49
C LEU A 10 3.99 -14.28 -3.04
N GLU A 11 3.19 -15.07 -3.73
CA GLU A 11 1.87 -14.69 -4.23
C GLU A 11 0.88 -15.84 -4.02
N TYR A 12 -0.39 -15.50 -3.81
CA TYR A 12 -1.44 -16.46 -3.49
C TYR A 12 -2.70 -16.15 -4.30
N ASN A 13 -3.43 -17.20 -4.70
CA ASN A 13 -4.70 -17.03 -5.42
C ASN A 13 -5.72 -16.23 -4.58
N SER A 14 -5.73 -16.44 -3.27
CA SER A 14 -6.56 -15.66 -2.35
C SER A 14 -5.79 -15.18 -1.11
N VAL A 15 -5.95 -13.92 -0.77
CA VAL A 15 -5.35 -13.28 0.42
C VAL A 15 -6.43 -12.64 1.27
N LYS A 16 -6.32 -12.81 2.59
CA LYS A 16 -7.09 -12.10 3.60
C LYS A 16 -6.13 -11.23 4.42
N VAL A 17 -6.25 -9.92 4.30
CA VAL A 17 -5.46 -8.94 5.07
C VAL A 17 -6.28 -8.56 6.30
N VAL A 18 -5.68 -8.65 7.48
CA VAL A 18 -6.30 -8.22 8.73
C VAL A 18 -5.45 -7.11 9.31
N ILE A 19 -6.04 -5.94 9.54
CA ILE A 19 -5.38 -4.78 10.11
C ILE A 19 -6.11 -4.43 11.40
N ALA A 20 -5.39 -4.53 12.51
CA ALA A 20 -5.89 -4.18 13.83
C ALA A 20 -5.49 -2.74 14.18
N ASN A 21 -6.28 -2.09 15.03
CA ASN A 21 -6.08 -0.69 15.42
C ASN A 21 -4.65 -0.44 15.95
N GLU A 22 -4.06 -1.40 16.69
CA GLU A 22 -2.70 -1.29 17.22
C GLU A 22 -1.59 -1.31 16.14
N THR A 23 -1.90 -1.79 14.94
CA THR A 23 -0.95 -1.89 13.82
C THR A 23 -1.15 -0.84 12.73
N GLU A 24 -2.23 -0.04 12.80
CA GLU A 24 -2.63 0.86 11.72
C GLU A 24 -1.57 1.94 11.41
N GLU A 25 -0.84 2.43 12.41
CA GLU A 25 0.19 3.45 12.22
C GLU A 25 1.43 2.92 11.48
N MET A 26 1.63 1.59 11.51
CA MET A 26 2.70 0.94 10.77
C MET A 26 2.31 0.68 9.31
N VAL A 27 1.03 0.85 8.95
CA VAL A 27 0.54 0.61 7.58
C VAL A 27 0.83 1.83 6.70
N THR A 28 2.03 1.83 6.14
CA THR A 28 2.42 2.78 5.08
C THR A 28 1.80 2.39 3.73
N HIS A 29 1.77 3.33 2.79
CA HIS A 29 1.32 3.09 1.42
C HIS A 29 2.03 1.88 0.77
N ASN A 30 3.34 1.74 0.97
CA ASN A 30 4.12 0.64 0.39
C ASN A 30 3.74 -0.72 1.00
N ILE A 31 3.51 -0.78 2.31
CA ILE A 31 3.11 -2.00 3.01
C ILE A 31 1.70 -2.40 2.56
N PHE A 32 0.79 -1.44 2.46
CA PHE A 32 -0.57 -1.66 1.99
C PHE A 32 -0.59 -2.14 0.53
N TYR A 33 0.16 -1.47 -0.36
CA TYR A 33 0.32 -1.88 -1.75
C TYR A 33 0.92 -3.30 -1.87
N THR A 34 1.92 -3.62 -1.05
CA THR A 34 2.51 -4.96 -1.02
C THR A 34 1.47 -5.99 -0.62
N ALA A 35 0.66 -5.72 0.41
CA ALA A 35 -0.39 -6.63 0.87
C ALA A 35 -1.45 -6.91 -0.22
N ILE A 36 -1.85 -5.88 -0.97
CA ILE A 36 -2.78 -6.01 -2.11
C ILE A 36 -2.17 -6.89 -3.20
N THR A 37 -0.94 -6.60 -3.61
CA THR A 37 -0.28 -7.30 -4.73
C THR A 37 0.17 -8.72 -4.40
N ARG A 38 0.00 -9.22 -3.17
CA ARG A 38 0.14 -10.66 -2.87
C ARG A 38 -1.03 -11.49 -3.40
N ALA A 39 -2.19 -10.88 -3.66
CA ALA A 39 -3.36 -11.58 -4.17
C ALA A 39 -3.35 -11.65 -5.71
N ARG A 40 -3.48 -12.85 -6.28
CA ARG A 40 -3.61 -13.04 -7.73
C ARG A 40 -5.05 -12.92 -8.22
N GLU A 41 -6.02 -13.41 -7.45
CA GLU A 41 -7.44 -13.43 -7.87
C GLU A 41 -8.37 -12.77 -6.84
N LYS A 42 -8.26 -13.14 -5.56
CA LYS A 42 -9.23 -12.74 -4.53
C LYS A 42 -8.56 -12.07 -3.34
N LEU A 43 -8.93 -10.82 -3.08
CA LEU A 43 -8.50 -10.08 -1.90
C LEU A 43 -9.70 -9.79 -0.99
N LYS A 44 -9.53 -10.00 0.32
CA LYS A 44 -10.44 -9.46 1.35
C LYS A 44 -9.62 -8.74 2.42
N ILE A 45 -10.07 -7.57 2.83
CA ILE A 45 -9.43 -6.77 3.86
C ILE A 45 -10.41 -6.65 5.04
N TYR A 46 -9.92 -6.88 6.25
CA TYR A 46 -10.67 -6.76 7.49
C TYR A 46 -10.00 -5.70 8.36
N TRP A 47 -10.77 -4.67 8.70
CA TRP A 47 -10.38 -3.55 9.55
C TRP A 47 -11.63 -2.92 10.16
N SER A 48 -11.45 -2.04 11.15
CA SER A 48 -12.49 -1.15 11.65
C SER A 48 -12.72 0.02 10.68
N GLN A 49 -13.86 0.71 10.81
CA GLN A 49 -14.15 1.88 9.98
C GLN A 49 -13.17 3.03 10.25
N GLU A 50 -12.71 3.15 11.50
CA GLU A 50 -11.72 4.13 11.95
C GLU A 50 -10.36 3.87 11.29
N THR A 51 -9.89 2.62 11.33
CA THR A 51 -8.63 2.21 10.71
C THR A 51 -8.65 2.39 9.20
N GLU A 52 -9.75 2.05 8.54
CA GLU A 52 -9.93 2.33 7.11
C GLU A 52 -9.72 3.81 6.79
N LYS A 53 -10.44 4.69 7.49
CA LYS A 53 -10.37 6.14 7.27
C LYS A 53 -8.96 6.66 7.49
N LYS A 54 -8.27 6.22 8.55
CA LYS A 54 -6.91 6.67 8.87
C LYS A 54 -5.91 6.23 7.81
N ILE A 55 -5.96 4.96 7.39
CA ILE A 55 -5.05 4.44 6.37
C ILE A 55 -5.27 5.15 5.03
N LEU A 56 -6.53 5.29 4.60
CA LEU A 56 -6.84 5.94 3.32
C LEU A 56 -6.52 7.44 3.33
N ALA A 57 -6.75 8.14 4.45
CA ALA A 57 -6.42 9.55 4.58
C ALA A 57 -4.90 9.81 4.49
N ASN A 58 -4.08 8.87 4.95
CA ASN A 58 -2.62 8.95 4.86
C ASN A 58 -2.06 8.67 3.45
N PHE A 59 -2.90 8.31 2.47
CA PHE A 59 -2.46 8.10 1.09
C PHE A 59 -2.38 9.43 0.34
N GLU A 60 -1.25 10.11 0.50
CA GLU A 60 -0.95 11.31 -0.28
C GLU A 60 -0.29 10.96 -1.63
N LYS A 61 -0.73 11.64 -2.69
CA LYS A 61 0.00 11.65 -3.95
C LYS A 61 1.29 12.43 -3.75
N LYS A 62 2.42 11.73 -3.73
CA LYS A 62 3.75 12.36 -3.78
C LYS A 62 3.97 12.93 -5.17
N PHE A 63 3.50 14.16 -5.41
CA PHE A 63 3.85 14.90 -6.62
C PHE A 63 5.22 15.53 -6.41
N ASN A 64 6.20 15.07 -7.18
CA ASN A 64 7.55 15.61 -7.10
C ASN A 64 7.76 16.65 -8.20
N ASN A 65 7.55 17.93 -7.87
CA ASN A 65 7.79 19.06 -8.77
C ASN A 65 9.21 19.04 -9.37
N ARG A 66 10.20 18.58 -8.59
CA ARG A 66 11.59 18.49 -9.04
C ARG A 66 11.74 17.47 -10.16
N ASP A 67 11.12 16.30 -10.03
CA ASP A 67 11.17 15.28 -11.06
C ASP A 67 10.50 15.76 -12.35
N VAL A 68 9.37 16.48 -12.23
CA VAL A 68 8.71 17.10 -13.39
C VAL A 68 9.63 18.10 -14.08
N SER A 69 10.32 18.96 -13.31
CA SER A 69 11.27 19.92 -13.88
C SER A 69 12.45 19.22 -14.57
N LEU A 70 13.02 18.19 -13.95
CA LEU A 70 14.13 17.43 -14.53
C LEU A 70 13.72 16.69 -15.81
N LEU A 71 12.50 16.13 -15.85
CA LEU A 71 11.98 15.46 -17.04
C LEU A 71 11.71 16.46 -18.17
N ARG A 72 11.16 17.64 -17.86
CA ARG A 72 10.96 18.71 -18.85
C ARG A 72 12.27 19.13 -19.50
N GLU A 73 13.30 19.37 -18.69
CA GLU A 73 14.64 19.71 -19.17
C GLU A 73 15.22 18.59 -20.04
N LYS A 74 15.12 17.33 -19.58
CA LYS A 74 15.66 16.18 -20.31
C LYS A 74 14.98 15.93 -21.65
N PHE A 75 13.68 16.20 -21.75
CA PHE A 75 12.86 15.93 -22.95
C PHE A 75 12.51 17.18 -23.76
N ASN A 76 13.05 18.35 -23.40
CA ASN A 76 12.72 19.65 -24.01
C ASN A 76 11.20 19.90 -24.14
N LEU A 77 10.46 19.62 -23.05
CA LEU A 77 9.01 19.83 -22.94
C LEU A 77 8.65 21.17 -22.28
#